data_AF-A0A5R2MS91-F1
#
_entry.id   AF-A0A5R2MS91-F1
#
_cell.length_a   1.000
_cell.length_b   1.000
_cell.length_c   1.000
_cell.angle_alpha   90.00
_cell.angle_beta   90.00
_cell.angle_gamma   90.00
#
_symmetry.space_group_name_H-M   'P 1'
#
loop_
_entity.id
_entity.type
_entity.pdbx_description
1 polymer ?
#
loop_
_entity_poly.entity_id
_entity_poly.type
_entity_poly.pdbx_seq_one_letter_code
_entity_poly.pdbx_strand_id
1 'polypeptide(L)'
;TRELFQTRRVVAKALGMKWGAYHLARPGNPVEQANNFLDFADPAPDDLMALDIEGIDPTQWMSLDDAEEFVRQVHRRIGRFPVLYTNGKTAQYI
;
A
#
# COMPACT_ATOMS: atom_id res chain seq x y z
N THR A 1 -10.70 -0.58 -12.30
CA THR A 1 -9.74 -0.93 -13.37
C THR A 1 -8.51 -0.05 -13.26
N ARG A 2 -7.37 -0.46 -13.84
CA ARG A 2 -6.15 0.38 -13.86
C ARG A 2 -6.40 1.72 -14.55
N GLU A 3 -7.16 1.71 -15.64
CA GLU A 3 -7.53 2.92 -16.38
C GLU A 3 -8.23 3.97 -15.50
N LEU A 4 -9.29 3.58 -14.77
CA LEU A 4 -10.01 4.51 -13.89
C LEU A 4 -9.13 5.07 -12.77
N PHE A 5 -8.23 4.26 -12.21
CA PHE A 5 -7.27 4.71 -11.21
C PHE A 5 -6.33 5.79 -11.79
N GLN A 6 -5.82 5.57 -13.00
CA GLN A 6 -4.94 6.51 -13.70
C GLN A 6 -5.67 7.80 -14.10
N THR A 7 -6.91 7.71 -14.60
CA THR A 7 -7.73 8.89 -14.91
C THR A 7 -7.95 9.75 -13.66
N ARG A 8 -8.23 9.16 -12.51
CA ARG A 8 -8.40 9.89 -11.25
C ARG A 8 -7.10 10.58 -10.82
N ARG A 9 -5.95 9.92 -10.99
CA ARG A 9 -4.63 10.52 -10.74
C ARG A 9 -4.41 11.76 -11.60
N VAL A 10 -4.69 11.68 -12.90
CA VAL A 10 -4.54 12.80 -13.84
C VAL A 10 -5.43 13.98 -13.44
N VAL A 11 -6.72 13.73 -13.17
CA VAL A 11 -7.68 14.79 -12.79
C VAL A 11 -7.27 15.44 -11.47
N ALA A 12 -6.89 14.66 -10.45
CA ALA A 12 -6.46 15.19 -9.17
C ALA A 12 -5.22 16.09 -9.30
N LYS A 13 -4.20 15.64 -10.04
CA LYS A 13 -2.98 16.43 -10.27
C LYS A 13 -3.24 17.69 -11.09
N ALA A 14 -4.14 17.64 -12.08
CA ALA A 14 -4.54 18.82 -12.84
C ALA A 14 -5.23 19.90 -11.97
N LEU A 15 -5.85 19.50 -10.87
CA LEU A 15 -6.46 20.40 -9.88
C LEU A 15 -5.49 20.83 -8.76
N GLY A 16 -4.19 20.50 -8.88
CA GLY A 16 -3.18 20.84 -7.88
C GLY A 16 -3.24 20.00 -6.60
N MET A 17 -4.00 18.90 -6.58
CA MET A 17 -4.08 18.00 -5.43
C MET A 17 -2.86 17.07 -5.35
N LYS A 18 -2.48 16.70 -4.13
CA LYS A 18 -1.57 15.57 -3.89
C LYS A 18 -2.28 14.25 -4.19
N TRP A 19 -1.50 13.23 -4.52
CA TRP A 19 -2.01 11.91 -4.88
C TRP A 19 -1.36 10.83 -4.03
N GLY A 20 -2.06 9.71 -3.87
CA GLY A 20 -1.53 8.52 -3.24
C GLY A 20 -2.38 7.29 -3.49
N ALA A 21 -1.85 6.15 -3.11
CA ALA A 21 -2.53 4.86 -3.17
C ALA A 21 -2.27 4.06 -1.90
N TYR A 22 -3.16 3.12 -1.62
CA TYR A 22 -2.99 2.16 -0.53
C TYR A 22 -3.20 0.73 -1.03
N HIS A 23 -2.55 -0.22 -0.36
CA HIS A 23 -2.78 -1.65 -0.53
C HIS A 23 -3.51 -2.18 0.70
N LEU A 24 -4.70 -2.75 0.51
CA LEU A 24 -5.41 -3.46 1.58
C LEU A 24 -4.73 -4.81 1.81
N ALA A 25 -4.07 -4.96 2.97
CA ALA A 25 -3.24 -6.10 3.29
C ALA A 25 -4.07 -7.38 3.44
N ARG A 26 -3.82 -8.38 2.60
CA ARG A 26 -4.52 -9.67 2.61
C ARG A 26 -3.56 -10.82 2.93
N PRO A 27 -4.07 -11.97 3.41
CA PRO A 27 -3.27 -13.18 3.53
C PRO A 27 -2.67 -13.59 2.19
N GLY A 28 -1.51 -14.24 2.23
CA GLY A 28 -0.79 -14.70 1.04
C GLY A 28 0.60 -14.10 0.94
N ASN A 29 1.26 -14.29 -0.21
CA ASN A 29 2.66 -13.90 -0.39
C ASN A 29 2.83 -12.36 -0.32
N PRO A 30 3.58 -11.81 0.65
CA PRO A 30 3.74 -10.37 0.82
C PRO A 30 4.57 -9.71 -0.30
N VAL A 31 5.57 -10.42 -0.84
CA VAL A 31 6.42 -9.92 -1.93
C VAL A 31 5.63 -9.77 -3.22
N GLU A 32 4.80 -10.75 -3.56
CA GLU A 32 3.92 -10.69 -4.73
C GLU A 32 2.88 -9.56 -4.60
N GLN A 33 2.30 -9.40 -3.41
CA GLN A 33 1.38 -8.30 -3.13
C GLN A 33 2.08 -6.93 -3.28
N ALA A 34 3.29 -6.77 -2.74
CA ALA A 34 4.07 -5.53 -2.87
C ALA A 34 4.42 -5.22 -4.32
N ASN A 35 4.83 -6.23 -5.09
CA ASN A 35 5.12 -6.06 -6.51
C ASN A 35 3.86 -5.67 -7.29
N ASN A 36 2.73 -6.35 -7.06
CA ASN A 36 1.47 -6.04 -7.70
C ASN A 36 1.00 -4.62 -7.38
N PHE A 37 1.10 -4.19 -6.11
CA PHE A 37 0.76 -2.84 -5.68
C PHE A 37 1.57 -1.79 -6.44
N LEU A 38 2.89 -1.96 -6.52
CA LEU A 38 3.76 -1.03 -7.22
C LEU A 38 3.52 -1.02 -8.73
N ASP A 39 3.36 -2.19 -9.36
CA ASP A 39 3.14 -2.29 -10.81
C ASP A 39 1.76 -1.73 -11.21
N PHE A 40 0.76 -1.83 -10.34
CA PHE A 40 -0.56 -1.26 -10.55
C PHE A 40 -0.58 0.26 -10.32
N ALA A 41 -0.05 0.71 -9.18
CA ALA A 41 -0.09 2.10 -8.76
C ALA A 41 0.89 2.98 -9.57
N ASP A 42 2.04 2.43 -9.94
CA ASP A 42 3.12 3.11 -10.66
C ASP A 42 3.43 4.50 -10.06
N PRO A 43 3.85 4.56 -8.78
CA PRO A 43 3.88 5.81 -8.03
C PRO A 43 4.97 6.75 -8.54
N ALA A 44 4.62 8.03 -8.71
CA ALA A 44 5.60 9.09 -8.88
C ALA A 44 6.43 9.29 -7.59
N PRO A 45 7.58 9.99 -7.64
CA PRO A 45 8.42 10.24 -6.46
C PRO A 45 7.68 10.91 -5.30
N ASP A 46 6.66 11.73 -5.58
CA ASP A 46 5.87 12.48 -4.60
C ASP A 46 4.51 11.87 -4.27
N ASP A 47 4.14 10.75 -4.90
CA ASP A 47 2.88 10.07 -4.61
C ASP A 47 2.97 9.35 -3.25
N LEU A 48 1.95 9.47 -2.39
CA LEU A 48 1.90 8.71 -1.13
C LEU A 48 1.62 7.23 -1.41
N MET A 49 2.28 6.34 -0.68
CA MET A 49 2.00 4.91 -0.66
C MET A 49 1.65 4.50 0.76
N ALA A 50 0.61 3.69 0.94
CA ALA A 50 0.23 3.16 2.24
C ALA A 50 0.01 1.64 2.22
N LEU A 51 0.41 0.96 3.30
CA LEU A 51 -0.06 -0.37 3.63
C LEU A 51 -1.21 -0.22 4.64
N ASP A 52 -2.36 -0.80 4.32
CA ASP A 52 -3.58 -0.75 5.11
C ASP A 52 -3.84 -2.10 5.77
N ILE A 53 -3.75 -2.17 7.11
CA ILE A 53 -3.98 -3.38 7.90
C ILE A 53 -5.21 -3.17 8.81
N GLU A 54 -6.29 -3.87 8.50
CA GLU A 54 -7.58 -3.70 9.20
C GLU A 54 -7.85 -4.76 10.28
N GLY A 55 -6.98 -5.75 10.46
CA GLY A 55 -7.09 -6.75 11.51
C GLY A 55 -5.85 -7.62 11.68
N ILE A 56 -5.81 -8.39 12.77
CA ILE A 56 -4.66 -9.22 13.16
C ILE A 56 -4.90 -10.73 13.04
N ASP A 57 -6.10 -11.14 12.60
CA ASP A 57 -6.37 -12.55 12.29
C ASP A 57 -5.66 -12.93 10.98
N PRO A 58 -4.60 -13.76 11.03
CA PRO A 58 -3.78 -14.07 9.85
C PRO A 58 -4.53 -14.90 8.80
N THR A 59 -5.70 -15.47 9.15
CA THR A 59 -6.55 -16.17 8.18
C THR A 59 -7.38 -15.20 7.32
N GLN A 60 -7.53 -13.96 7.76
CA GLN A 60 -8.34 -12.92 7.11
C GLN A 60 -7.52 -11.72 6.63
N TRP A 61 -6.38 -11.47 7.28
CA TRP A 61 -5.52 -10.31 7.09
C TRP A 61 -4.05 -10.74 6.98
N MET A 62 -3.21 -9.87 6.41
CA MET A 62 -1.77 -10.08 6.39
C MET A 62 -1.22 -10.13 7.82
N SER A 63 -0.31 -11.07 8.11
CA SER A 63 0.38 -11.11 9.41
C SER A 63 1.33 -9.91 9.56
N LEU A 64 1.77 -9.59 10.78
CA LEU A 64 2.72 -8.49 10.99
C LEU A 64 4.10 -8.80 10.39
N ASP A 65 4.55 -10.05 10.46
CA ASP A 65 5.80 -10.49 9.83
C ASP A 65 5.72 -10.36 8.30
N ASP A 66 4.59 -10.75 7.69
CA ASP A 66 4.37 -10.55 6.26
C ASP A 66 4.25 -9.07 5.89
N ALA A 67 3.65 -8.25 6.76
CA ALA A 67 3.57 -6.81 6.56
C ALA A 67 4.97 -6.16 6.57
N GLU A 68 5.86 -6.61 7.46
CA GLU A 68 7.25 -6.18 7.46
C GLU A 68 7.93 -6.54 6.12
N GLU A 69 7.78 -7.77 5.64
CA GLU A 69 8.38 -8.18 4.37
C GLU A 69 7.77 -7.43 3.17
N PHE A 70 6.47 -7.13 3.20
CA PHE A 70 5.82 -6.27 2.20
C PHE A 70 6.49 -4.90 2.15
N VAL A 71 6.63 -4.20 3.29
CA VAL A 71 7.19 -2.84 3.29
C VAL A 71 8.69 -2.84 2.98
N ARG A 72 9.43 -3.89 3.35
CA ARG A 72 10.82 -4.10 2.92
C ARG A 72 10.89 -4.27 1.40
N GLN A 73 10.00 -5.05 0.79
CA GLN A 73 9.97 -5.21 -0.66
C GLN A 73 9.62 -3.90 -1.38
N VAL A 74 8.68 -3.11 -0.85
CA VAL A 74 8.41 -1.76 -1.37
C VAL A 74 9.69 -0.91 -1.34
N HIS A 75 10.37 -0.87 -0.19
CA HIS A 75 11.62 -0.12 -0.07
C HIS A 75 12.71 -0.62 -1.02
N ARG A 76 12.89 -1.93 -1.19
CA ARG A 76 13.85 -2.52 -2.14
C ARG A 76 13.56 -2.06 -3.58
N ARG A 77 12.29 -1.91 -3.97
CA ARG A 77 11.92 -1.53 -5.35
C ARG A 77 11.98 -0.04 -5.63
N ILE A 78 11.63 0.82 -4.67
CA ILE A 78 11.48 2.27 -4.92
C ILE A 78 12.26 3.17 -3.96
N GLY A 79 13.02 2.61 -3.02
CA GLY A 79 13.91 3.36 -2.12
C GLY A 79 13.23 4.15 -1.01
N ARG A 80 11.94 3.90 -0.73
CA ARG A 80 11.20 4.53 0.38
C ARG A 80 10.13 3.61 0.94
N PHE A 81 9.83 3.76 2.23
CA PHE A 81 8.78 3.00 2.89
C PHE A 81 7.39 3.60 2.62
N PRO A 82 6.33 2.77 2.52
CA PRO A 82 4.96 3.26 2.58
C PRO A 82 4.62 3.68 4.03
N VAL A 83 3.60 4.53 4.16
CA VAL A 83 2.97 4.82 5.46
C VAL A 83 2.15 3.61 5.90
N LEU A 84 2.03 3.39 7.20
CA LEU A 84 1.13 2.40 7.77
C LEU A 84 -0.21 3.05 8.13
N TYR A 85 -1.31 2.48 7.63
CA TYR A 85 -2.66 2.83 8.02
C TYR A 85 -3.29 1.66 8.79
N THR A 86 -3.94 1.97 9.91
CA THR A 86 -4.66 1.00 10.75
C THR A 86 -5.85 1.66 11.45
N ASN A 87 -6.84 0.84 11.80
CA ASN A 87 -7.84 1.24 12.79
C ASN A 87 -7.28 1.15 14.22
N GLY A 88 -7.99 1.77 15.18
CA GLY A 88 -7.53 1.86 16.57
C GLY A 88 -7.41 0.52 17.30
N LYS A 89 -8.08 -0.54 16.85
CA LYS A 89 -7.94 -1.89 17.42
C LYS A 89 -6.68 -2.56 16.91
N THR A 90 -6.43 -2.54 15.60
CA THR A 90 -5.22 -3.11 15.00
C THR A 90 -3.96 -2.39 15.48
N ALA A 91 -4.01 -1.06 15.63
CA ALA A 91 -2.90 -0.25 16.10
C ALA A 91 -2.35 -0.66 17.49
N GLN A 92 -3.13 -1.39 18.31
CA GLN A 92 -2.68 -1.86 19.63
C GLN A 92 -1.64 -2.98 19.57
N TYR A 93 -1.42 -3.58 18.39
CA TYR A 93 -0.56 -4.74 18.19
C TYR A 93 0.74 -4.43 17.43
N ILE A 94 0.97 -3.15 17.09
CA ILE A 94 2.07 -2.69 16.22
C ILE A 94 3.05 -1.84 17.03
#